data_AF-A0A924EZX5-F1
#
_entry.id   AF-A0A924EZX5-F1
#
_cell.length_a   1.000
_cell.length_b   1.000
_cell.length_c   1.000
_cell.angle_alpha   90.00
_cell.angle_beta   90.00
_cell.angle_gamma   90.00
#
_symmetry.space_group_name_H-M   'P 1'
#
loop_
_entity.id
_entity.type
_entity.pdbx_description
1 polymer ?
#
loop_
_entity_poly.entity_id
_entity_poly.type
_entity_poly.pdbx_seq_one_letter_code
_entity_poly.pdbx_strand_id
1 'polypeptide(L)'
;PILARAAELGCGVNFSVYTDFKNGNEEHLLQPGQQQEIEVLVAELLAYKRKRRGVITNSDHYLEQMPRYTSGAMTEPCESGISTIHIDPTGGVRRCPDFPVDFHWKDWARYKPIDCNRCYYACRGEAQAPLRVDRIRDVMA
;
A
#
# COMPACT_ATOMS: atom_id res chain seq x y z
N PRO A 1 13.01 -0.95 16.78
CA PRO A 1 12.29 -1.12 18.07
C PRO A 1 10.98 -1.93 17.95
N ILE A 2 10.03 -1.47 17.12
CA ILE A 2 8.71 -2.12 17.00
C ILE A 2 8.78 -3.57 16.50
N LEU A 3 9.64 -3.86 15.52
CA LEU A 3 9.81 -5.20 14.97
C LEU A 3 10.35 -6.21 15.99
N ALA A 4 11.34 -5.81 16.79
CA ALA A 4 11.88 -6.65 17.84
C ALA A 4 10.80 -7.00 18.87
N ARG A 5 10.02 -5.99 19.28
CA ARG A 5 8.94 -6.18 20.24
C ARG A 5 7.81 -7.04 19.69
N ALA A 6 7.42 -6.82 18.44
CA ALA A 6 6.39 -7.63 17.79
C ALA A 6 6.82 -9.10 17.68
N ALA A 7 8.08 -9.35 17.31
CA ALA A 7 8.63 -10.70 17.27
C ALA A 7 8.62 -11.40 18.64
N GLU A 8 9.00 -10.70 19.71
CA GLU A 8 8.91 -11.23 21.09
C GLU A 8 7.49 -11.61 21.50
N LEU A 9 6.50 -10.85 21.02
CA LEU A 9 5.09 -11.07 21.33
C LEU A 9 4.40 -12.06 20.37
N GLY A 10 5.09 -12.55 19.33
CA GLY A 10 4.49 -13.39 18.30
C GLY A 10 3.48 -12.65 17.42
N CYS A 11 3.61 -11.33 17.28
CA CYS A 11 2.72 -10.49 16.47
C CYS A 11 3.36 -10.10 15.13
N GLY A 12 2.50 -9.95 14.12
CA GLY A 12 2.87 -9.34 12.84
C GLY A 12 2.81 -7.82 12.88
N VAL A 13 3.65 -7.17 12.07
CA VAL A 13 3.68 -5.72 11.85
C VAL A 13 3.37 -5.45 10.38
N ASN A 14 2.39 -4.59 10.16
CA ASN A 14 2.03 -4.07 8.86
C ASN A 14 2.34 -2.57 8.82
N PHE A 15 3.22 -2.16 7.90
CA PHE A 15 3.62 -0.78 7.68
C PHE A 15 2.73 -0.12 6.63
N SER A 16 2.35 1.12 6.91
CA SER A 16 1.66 2.02 5.98
C SER A 16 2.52 3.23 5.69
N VAL A 17 2.47 3.74 4.45
CA VAL A 17 2.98 5.08 4.13
C VAL A 17 1.88 6.08 4.41
N TYR A 18 2.18 7.10 5.22
CA TYR A 18 1.23 8.16 5.53
C TYR A 18 0.90 8.98 4.29
N THR A 19 -0.36 9.36 4.16
CA THR A 19 -0.87 10.27 3.13
C THR A 19 -1.86 11.22 3.76
N ASP A 20 -1.84 12.47 3.34
CA ASP A 20 -2.79 13.51 3.72
C ASP A 20 -4.22 13.26 3.17
N PHE A 21 -4.38 12.36 2.20
CA PHE A 21 -5.61 12.19 1.44
C PHE A 21 -6.91 12.09 2.25
N LYS A 22 -6.88 11.50 3.45
CA LYS A 22 -8.09 11.31 4.27
C LYS A 22 -8.48 12.51 5.12
N ASN A 23 -7.51 13.32 5.53
CA ASN A 23 -7.71 14.35 6.57
C ASN A 23 -7.14 15.72 6.18
N GLY A 24 -6.43 15.82 5.05
CA GLY A 24 -5.73 17.03 4.61
C GLY A 24 -4.56 17.43 5.50
N ASN A 25 -4.11 16.58 6.42
CA ASN A 25 -3.00 16.93 7.31
C ASN A 25 -1.65 16.58 6.65
N GLU A 26 -0.96 17.61 6.20
CA GLU A 26 0.34 17.50 5.53
C GLU A 26 1.54 17.43 6.49
N GLU A 27 1.35 17.65 7.81
CA GLU A 27 2.41 17.74 8.81
C GLU A 27 3.32 16.50 8.87
N HIS A 28 2.77 15.33 8.55
CA HIS A 28 3.47 14.05 8.62
C HIS A 28 3.84 13.49 7.24
N LEU A 29 3.71 14.28 6.17
CA LEU A 29 4.18 13.89 4.85
C LEU A 29 5.70 13.79 4.84
N LEU A 30 6.19 12.73 4.19
CA LEU A 30 7.61 12.55 3.93
C LEU A 30 8.10 13.65 2.99
N GLN A 31 9.18 14.32 3.38
CA GLN A 31 9.75 15.45 2.66
C GLN A 31 10.80 14.99 1.63
N PRO A 32 11.01 15.73 0.53
CA PRO A 32 11.98 15.36 -0.50
C PRO A 32 13.41 15.09 0.02
N GLY A 33 13.83 15.76 1.09
CA GLY A 33 15.15 15.55 1.72
C GLY A 33 15.31 14.22 2.46
N GLN A 34 14.24 13.47 2.68
CA GLN A 34 14.25 12.21 3.44
C GLN A 34 14.34 10.96 2.54
N GLN A 35 14.50 11.14 1.23
CA GLN A 35 14.46 10.04 0.27
C GLN A 35 15.54 8.97 0.56
N GLN A 36 16.76 9.41 0.89
CA GLN A 36 17.84 8.49 1.24
C GLN A 36 17.53 7.70 2.52
N GLU A 37 16.92 8.32 3.52
CA GLU A 37 16.51 7.66 4.76
C GLU A 37 15.46 6.57 4.49
N ILE A 38 14.50 6.85 3.60
CA ILE A 38 13.47 5.89 3.18
C ILE A 38 14.11 4.69 2.48
N GLU A 39 15.05 4.91 1.57
CA GLU A 39 15.75 3.82 0.88
C GLU A 39 16.54 2.94 1.85
N VAL A 40 17.26 3.53 2.79
CA VAL A 40 17.97 2.81 3.85
C VAL A 40 16.99 2.02 4.73
N LEU A 41 15.91 2.65 5.18
CA LEU A 41 14.88 1.99 5.99
C LEU A 41 14.28 0.79 5.25
N VAL A 42 13.91 0.94 3.98
CA VAL A 42 13.35 -0.16 3.17
C VAL A 42 14.35 -1.31 3.05
N ALA A 43 15.62 -1.02 2.82
CA ALA A 43 16.66 -2.03 2.75
C ALA A 43 16.80 -2.80 4.09
N GLU A 44 16.75 -2.09 5.22
CA GLU A 44 16.77 -2.68 6.56
C GLU A 44 15.54 -3.55 6.84
N LEU A 45 14.34 -3.08 6.49
CA LEU A 45 13.10 -3.84 6.65
C LEU A 45 13.13 -5.13 5.85
N LEU A 46 13.54 -5.08 4.58
CA LEU A 46 13.70 -6.26 3.72
C LEU A 46 14.75 -7.22 4.28
N ALA A 47 15.89 -6.70 4.77
CA ALA A 47 16.93 -7.53 5.38
C ALA A 47 16.44 -8.20 6.67
N TYR A 48 15.68 -7.49 7.51
CA TYR A 48 15.05 -8.05 8.70
C TYR A 48 14.06 -9.15 8.33
N LYS A 49 13.16 -8.87 7.39
CA LYS A 49 12.13 -9.81 6.92
C LYS A 49 12.71 -11.10 6.38
N ARG A 50 13.81 -11.04 5.61
CA ARG A 50 14.52 -12.23 5.13
C ARG A 50 15.04 -13.12 6.26
N LYS A 51 15.48 -12.52 7.37
CA LYS A 51 15.99 -13.26 8.55
C LYS A 51 14.88 -13.75 9.48
N ARG A 52 13.75 -13.04 9.52
CA ARG A 52 12.62 -13.29 10.43
C ARG A 52 11.30 -13.15 9.69
N ARG A 53 10.94 -14.21 8.97
CA ARG A 53 9.65 -14.33 8.26
C ARG A 53 8.48 -14.36 9.27
N GLY A 54 7.29 -14.00 8.81
CA GLY A 54 6.08 -13.92 9.65
C GLY A 54 5.93 -12.63 10.46
N VAL A 55 7.04 -11.94 10.81
CA VAL A 55 6.97 -10.71 11.61
C VAL A 55 6.54 -9.49 10.79
N ILE A 56 7.05 -9.31 9.56
CA ILE A 56 6.59 -8.22 8.68
C ILE A 56 5.58 -8.80 7.70
N THR A 57 4.35 -8.31 7.75
CA THR A 57 3.23 -8.86 6.98
C THR A 57 3.03 -8.18 5.63
N ASN A 58 3.68 -7.04 5.36
CA ASN A 58 3.73 -6.46 4.03
C ASN A 58 4.46 -7.40 3.07
N SER A 59 4.11 -7.41 1.78
CA SER A 59 4.88 -8.10 0.74
C SER A 59 6.23 -7.42 0.48
N ASP A 60 7.17 -8.17 -0.10
CA ASP A 60 8.46 -7.57 -0.51
C ASP A 60 8.23 -6.46 -1.55
N HIS A 61 7.28 -6.69 -2.47
CA HIS A 61 6.89 -5.67 -3.47
C HIS A 61 6.40 -4.38 -2.80
N TYR A 62 5.53 -4.48 -1.79
CA TYR A 62 5.09 -3.31 -1.03
C TYR A 62 6.29 -2.53 -0.49
N LEU A 63 7.24 -3.16 0.19
CA LEU A 63 8.37 -2.43 0.75
C LEU A 63 9.27 -1.84 -0.36
N GLU A 64 9.52 -2.59 -1.43
CA GLU A 64 10.34 -2.16 -2.59
C GLU A 64 9.76 -0.94 -3.33
N GLN A 65 8.43 -0.79 -3.38
CA GLN A 65 7.81 0.32 -4.11
C GLN A 65 7.70 1.60 -3.28
N MET A 66 7.93 1.57 -1.97
CA MET A 66 7.81 2.76 -1.11
C MET A 66 8.69 3.92 -1.59
N PRO A 67 9.98 3.74 -1.93
CA PRO A 67 10.82 4.85 -2.38
C PRO A 67 10.36 5.46 -3.72
N ARG A 68 9.82 4.63 -4.63
CA ARG A 68 9.26 5.13 -5.90
C ARG A 68 8.01 5.96 -5.66
N TYR A 69 7.16 5.56 -4.71
CA TYR A 69 5.98 6.33 -4.35
C TYR A 69 6.35 7.69 -3.75
N THR A 70 7.25 7.70 -2.75
CA THR A 70 7.60 8.91 -2.01
C THR A 70 8.37 9.93 -2.85
N SER A 71 9.13 9.47 -3.85
CA SER A 71 9.82 10.33 -4.82
C SER A 71 8.91 10.84 -5.96
N GLY A 72 7.67 10.36 -6.06
CA GLY A 72 6.79 10.66 -7.20
C GLY A 72 7.18 9.94 -8.50
N ALA A 73 8.07 8.94 -8.44
CA ALA A 73 8.55 8.20 -9.61
C ALA A 73 7.58 7.08 -10.10
N MET A 74 6.43 6.90 -9.44
CA MET A 74 5.37 5.99 -9.90
C MET A 74 4.52 6.68 -10.97
N THR A 75 4.58 6.16 -12.20
CA THR A 75 3.87 6.71 -13.37
C THR A 75 2.94 5.68 -14.03
N GLU A 76 2.99 4.43 -13.56
CA GLU A 76 2.08 3.38 -13.97
C GLU A 76 0.63 3.71 -13.59
N PRO A 77 -0.37 3.35 -14.42
CA PRO A 77 -1.78 3.57 -14.08
C PRO A 77 -2.18 2.89 -12.78
N CYS A 78 -3.07 3.52 -12.02
CA CYS A 78 -3.66 2.93 -10.83
C CYS A 78 -4.69 1.87 -11.24
N GLU A 79 -4.58 0.69 -10.63
CA GLU A 79 -5.50 -0.43 -10.89
C GLU A 79 -6.78 -0.40 -10.06
N SER A 80 -6.91 0.56 -9.14
CA SER A 80 -8.15 0.78 -8.40
C SER A 80 -9.30 1.03 -9.38
N GLY A 81 -10.42 0.31 -9.20
CA GLY A 81 -11.56 0.27 -10.13
C GLY A 81 -11.39 -0.63 -11.35
N ILE A 82 -10.17 -1.10 -11.64
CA ILE A 82 -9.89 -2.00 -12.76
C ILE A 82 -9.89 -3.45 -12.29
N SER A 83 -9.11 -3.75 -11.25
CA SER A 83 -9.01 -5.09 -10.67
C SER A 83 -10.09 -5.34 -9.62
N THR A 84 -10.47 -4.30 -8.89
CA THR A 84 -11.44 -4.35 -7.79
C THR A 84 -12.25 -3.06 -7.75
N ILE A 85 -13.50 -3.15 -7.31
CA ILE A 85 -14.39 -2.01 -7.03
C ILE A 85 -14.91 -2.11 -5.60
N HIS A 86 -15.27 -0.98 -5.02
CA HIS A 86 -15.94 -0.92 -3.73
C HIS A 86 -17.42 -0.65 -3.95
N ILE A 87 -18.29 -1.42 -3.28
CA ILE A 87 -19.74 -1.22 -3.29
C ILE A 87 -20.17 -1.02 -1.84
N ASP A 88 -20.78 0.13 -1.55
CA ASP A 88 -21.35 0.39 -0.23
C ASP A 88 -22.75 -0.23 -0.06
N PRO A 89 -23.29 -0.34 1.17
CA PRO A 89 -24.59 -0.97 1.41
C PRO A 89 -25.79 -0.30 0.71
N THR A 90 -25.64 0.96 0.28
CA THR A 90 -26.68 1.67 -0.49
C THR A 90 -26.58 1.41 -1.99
N GLY A 91 -25.59 0.61 -2.41
CA GLY A 91 -25.35 0.25 -3.80
C GLY A 91 -24.43 1.22 -4.53
N GLY A 92 -23.80 2.17 -3.83
CA GLY A 92 -22.85 3.11 -4.42
C GLY A 92 -21.54 2.44 -4.78
N VAL A 93 -21.15 2.52 -6.05
CA VAL A 93 -19.87 2.04 -6.57
C VAL A 93 -18.83 3.14 -6.48
N ARG A 94 -17.65 2.78 -5.98
CA ARG A 94 -16.48 3.64 -5.87
C ARG A 94 -15.28 2.91 -6.46
N ARG A 95 -14.41 3.67 -7.11
CA ARG A 95 -13.10 3.17 -7.53
C ARG A 95 -12.25 2.72 -6.32
N CYS A 96 -12.14 3.60 -5.34
CA CYS A 96 -11.36 3.45 -4.11
C CYS A 96 -12.26 3.81 -2.91
N PRO A 97 -12.10 3.17 -1.74
CA PRO A 97 -13.03 3.33 -0.62
C PRO A 97 -13.08 4.77 -0.08
N ASP A 98 -11.98 5.50 -0.25
CA ASP A 98 -11.86 6.88 0.22
C ASP A 98 -12.36 7.92 -0.81
N PHE A 99 -12.80 7.49 -1.99
CA PHE A 99 -13.36 8.39 -3.02
C PHE A 99 -14.89 8.53 -2.90
N PRO A 100 -15.48 9.61 -3.45
CA PRO A 100 -16.93 9.72 -3.61
C PRO A 100 -17.55 8.59 -4.44
N VAL A 101 -18.86 8.41 -4.34
CA VAL A 101 -19.63 7.48 -5.19
C VAL A 101 -19.58 7.99 -6.63
N ASP A 102 -19.21 7.11 -7.56
CA ASP A 102 -19.21 7.42 -8.99
C ASP A 102 -20.59 7.16 -9.61
N PHE A 103 -21.22 6.02 -9.27
CA PHE A 103 -22.53 5.59 -9.78
C PHE A 103 -23.13 4.48 -8.91
N HIS A 104 -24.39 4.13 -9.14
CA HIS A 104 -25.04 2.98 -8.49
C HIS A 104 -24.70 1.67 -9.24
N TRP A 105 -24.61 0.53 -8.54
CA TRP A 105 -24.15 -0.75 -9.14
C TRP A 105 -25.01 -1.24 -10.31
N LYS A 106 -26.29 -0.83 -10.36
CA LYS A 106 -27.19 -1.13 -11.48
C LYS A 106 -26.78 -0.43 -12.77
N ASP A 107 -26.08 0.70 -12.67
CA ASP A 107 -25.59 1.51 -13.78
C ASP A 107 -24.10 1.25 -14.05
N TRP A 108 -23.61 0.07 -13.60
CA TRP A 108 -22.18 -0.21 -13.65
C TRP A 108 -21.64 -0.11 -15.07
N ALA A 109 -20.56 0.66 -15.19
CA ALA A 109 -19.74 0.75 -16.38
C ALA A 109 -18.29 0.43 -16.02
N ARG A 110 -17.60 -0.25 -16.94
CA ARG A 110 -16.18 -0.56 -16.75
C ARG A 110 -15.37 0.73 -16.64
N TYR A 111 -14.61 0.87 -15.56
CA TYR A 111 -13.69 1.98 -15.39
C TYR A 111 -12.57 1.97 -16.44
N LYS A 112 -12.15 3.17 -16.85
CA LYS A 112 -10.91 3.39 -17.60
C LYS A 112 -9.71 3.52 -16.65
N PRO A 113 -8.49 3.20 -17.10
CA PRO A 113 -7.27 3.47 -16.33
C PRO A 113 -7.19 4.95 -15.94
N ILE A 114 -6.59 5.23 -14.78
CA ILE A 114 -6.37 6.58 -14.29
C ILE A 114 -4.92 6.73 -13.82
N ASP A 115 -4.42 7.95 -13.84
CA ASP A 115 -3.17 8.34 -13.22
C ASP A 115 -3.45 8.93 -11.84
N CYS A 116 -3.18 8.18 -10.77
CA CYS A 116 -3.49 8.59 -9.41
C CYS A 116 -2.52 7.99 -8.39
N ASN A 117 -1.91 8.85 -7.58
CA ASN A 117 -0.99 8.49 -6.49
C ASN A 117 -1.47 9.03 -5.13
N ARG A 118 -2.78 9.21 -4.94
CA ARG A 118 -3.35 9.78 -3.69
C ARG A 118 -3.20 8.87 -2.46
N CYS A 119 -3.16 7.55 -2.65
CA CYS A 119 -3.02 6.59 -1.56
C CYS A 119 -2.04 5.49 -1.95
N TYR A 120 -1.03 5.28 -1.10
CA TYR A 120 -0.09 4.19 -1.30
C TYR A 120 -0.69 2.84 -0.89
N TYR A 121 -1.11 2.73 0.38
CA TYR A 121 -1.48 1.44 0.98
C TYR A 121 -2.65 0.75 0.26
N ALA A 122 -3.74 1.49 0.03
CA ALA A 122 -4.97 0.91 -0.52
C ALA A 122 -4.94 0.67 -2.03
N CYS A 123 -4.17 1.46 -2.79
CA CYS A 123 -4.26 1.48 -4.25
C CYS A 123 -2.98 1.07 -4.98
N ARG A 124 -1.80 1.30 -4.38
CA ARG A 124 -0.51 1.08 -5.03
C ARG A 124 0.21 -0.13 -4.46
N GLY A 125 0.45 -0.15 -3.16
CA GLY A 125 1.27 -1.14 -2.47
C GLY A 125 0.79 -2.59 -2.66
N GLU A 126 -0.05 -3.09 -1.76
CA GLU A 126 -0.45 -4.51 -1.81
C GLU A 126 -1.44 -4.78 -2.96
N ALA A 127 -2.26 -3.79 -3.32
CA ALA A 127 -3.27 -3.93 -4.36
C ALA A 127 -2.68 -4.19 -5.76
N GLN A 128 -1.45 -3.75 -6.03
CA GLN A 128 -0.74 -3.99 -7.29
C GLN A 128 0.42 -4.98 -7.13
N ALA A 129 0.56 -5.61 -5.95
CA ALA A 129 1.64 -6.55 -5.69
C ALA A 129 1.46 -7.83 -6.51
N PRO A 130 2.48 -8.26 -7.28
CA PRO A 130 2.40 -9.52 -8.01
C PRO A 130 2.48 -10.71 -7.03
N LEU A 131 1.87 -11.82 -7.42
CA LEU A 131 2.01 -13.09 -6.70
C LEU A 131 3.45 -13.61 -6.85
N ARG A 132 4.25 -13.52 -5.78
CA ARG A 132 5.61 -14.05 -5.70
C ARG A 132 5.66 -15.24 -4.71
N VAL A 133 6.54 -16.21 -4.94
CA VAL A 133 6.70 -17.38 -4.04
C VAL A 133 7.04 -16.96 -2.61
N ASP A 134 7.82 -15.89 -2.45
CA ASP A 134 8.17 -15.38 -1.12
C ASP A 134 6.94 -14.90 -0.33
N ARG A 135 5.88 -14.46 -1.01
CA ARG A 135 4.61 -14.10 -0.36
C ARG A 135 3.96 -15.29 0.32
N ILE A 136 4.03 -16.48 -0.28
CA ILE A 136 3.50 -17.71 0.31
C ILE A 136 4.29 -18.05 1.58
N ARG A 137 5.61 -17.92 1.53
CA ARG A 137 6.49 -18.16 2.69
C ARG A 137 6.21 -17.19 3.83
N ASP A 138 5.90 -15.93 3.53
CA ASP A 138 5.58 -14.93 4.57
C ASP A 138 4.27 -15.23 5.29
N VAL A 139 3.27 -15.79 4.61
CA VAL A 139 1.93 -16.09 5.16
C VAL A 139 1.92 -17.41 5.95
N MET A 140 2.77 -18.36 5.59
CA MET A 140 2.84 -19.70 6.20
C MET A 140 3.84 -19.80 7.36
N ALA A 141 4.59 -18.74 7.65
CA ALA A 141 5.60 -18.66 8.72
C ALA A 141 4.99 -18.12 10.02
#